data_AF-A0A258SS33-F1
#
_entry.id   AF-A0A258SS33-F1
#
_cell.length_a   1.000
_cell.length_b   1.000
_cell.length_c   1.000
_cell.angle_alpha   90.00
_cell.angle_beta   90.00
_cell.angle_gamma   90.00
#
_symmetry.space_group_name_H-M   'P 1'
#
loop_
_entity.id
_entity.type
_entity.pdbx_description
1 polymer ?
#
loop_
_entity_poly.entity_id
_entity_poly.type
_entity_poly.pdbx_seq_one_letter_code
_entity_poly.pdbx_strand_id
1 'polypeptide(L)' 'PSNREDALRQILRIAAYFREHEPHSPISYTLEEIVRRGRMPLGQLLDELIIDHDARRYFYIASGLKAPEVES' A
#
# COMPACT_ATOMS: atom_id res chain seq x y z
N PRO A 1 -3.06 3.36 19.50
CA PRO A 1 -3.14 4.40 18.45
C PRO A 1 -4.55 5.01 18.48
N SER A 2 -4.71 6.33 18.41
CA SER A 2 -6.02 7.01 18.50
C SER A 2 -6.66 7.30 17.15
N ASN A 3 -5.89 7.19 16.06
CA ASN A 3 -6.38 7.29 14.68
C ASN A 3 -5.51 6.44 13.74
N ARG A 4 -5.93 6.42 12.48
CA ARG A 4 -5.27 5.69 11.40
C ARG A 4 -3.80 6.10 11.19
N GLU A 5 -3.53 7.39 11.19
CA GLU A 5 -2.19 7.91 10.94
C GLU A 5 -1.24 7.58 12.11
N ASP A 6 -1.74 7.57 13.34
CA ASP A 6 -0.99 7.09 14.50
C ASP A 6 -0.63 5.61 14.41
N ALA A 7 -1.53 4.77 13.90
CA ALA A 7 -1.23 3.36 13.67
C ALA A 7 -0.13 3.19 12.60
N LEU A 8 -0.21 3.93 11.49
CA LEU A 8 0.82 3.91 10.44
C LEU A 8 2.17 4.42 10.96
N ARG A 9 2.19 5.45 11.80
CA ARG A 9 3.41 5.93 12.46
C ARG A 9 4.04 4.87 13.38
N GLN A 10 3.24 4.07 14.08
CA GLN A 10 3.77 2.98 14.90
C GLN A 10 4.44 1.90 14.05
N ILE A 11 3.87 1.57 12.89
CA ILE A 11 4.49 0.63 11.94
C ILE A 11 5.86 1.15 11.47
N LEU A 12 5.98 2.45 11.17
CA LEU A 12 7.26 3.05 10.78
C LEU A 12 8.31 3.01 11.90
N ARG A 13 7.90 3.14 13.17
CA ARG A 13 8.83 2.98 14.31
C ARG A 13 9.36 1.54 14.39
N ILE A 14 8.51 0.55 14.12
CA ILE A 14 8.92 -0.86 14.08
C ILE A 14 9.85 -1.10 12.88
N ALA A 15 9.55 -0.52 11.71
CA ALA A 15 10.42 -0.61 10.55
C ALA A 15 11.83 -0.04 10.83
N ALA A 16 11.91 1.09 11.53
CA ALA A 16 13.17 1.69 11.95
C ALA A 16 13.98 0.77 12.88
N TYR A 17 13.33 0.09 13.82
CA TYR A 17 13.97 -0.91 14.67
C TYR A 17 14.63 -2.02 13.85
N PHE A 18 13.91 -2.62 12.89
CA PHE A 18 14.47 -3.67 12.02
C PHE A 18 15.60 -3.15 11.13
N ARG A 19 15.50 -1.91 10.64
CA ARG A 19 16.55 -1.30 9.82
C ARG A 19 17.88 -1.16 10.59
N GLU A 20 17.81 -0.89 11.89
CA GLU A 20 18.97 -0.76 12.77
C GLU A 20 19.54 -2.12 13.21
N HIS A 21 18.68 -3.06 13.58
CA HIS A 21 19.10 -4.32 14.23
C HIS A 21 19.25 -5.49 13.24
N GLU A 22 18.53 -5.45 12.11
CA GLU A 22 18.53 -6.47 11.07
C GLU A 22 18.59 -5.82 9.67
N PRO A 23 19.67 -5.10 9.31
CA PRO A 23 19.74 -4.28 8.10
C PRO A 23 19.60 -5.05 6.79
N HIS A 24 19.82 -6.37 6.80
CA HIS A 24 19.65 -7.25 5.64
C HIS A 24 18.29 -7.97 5.62
N SER A 25 17.47 -7.79 6.66
CA SER A 25 16.12 -8.35 6.72
C SER A 25 15.17 -7.55 5.83
N PRO A 26 14.32 -8.20 5.02
CA PRO A 26 13.34 -7.52 4.18
C PRO A 26 12.20 -6.89 4.97
N ILE A 27 12.13 -7.14 6.30
CA ILE A 27 11.03 -6.69 7.16
C ILE A 27 10.93 -5.17 7.19
N SER A 28 12.06 -4.46 7.36
CA SER A 28 12.07 -2.98 7.42
C SER A 28 11.45 -2.38 6.15
N TYR A 29 11.92 -2.82 4.99
CA TYR A 29 11.40 -2.41 3.68
C TYR A 29 9.92 -2.76 3.50
N THR A 30 9.52 -3.98 3.88
CA THR A 30 8.13 -4.45 3.76
C THR A 30 7.17 -3.59 4.58
N LEU A 31 7.56 -3.23 5.81
CA LEU A 31 6.73 -2.41 6.70
C LEU A 31 6.62 -0.97 6.21
N GLU A 32 7.71 -0.39 5.69
CA GLU A 32 7.67 0.93 5.07
C GLU A 32 6.77 0.94 3.84
N GLU A 33 6.86 -0.10 3.01
CA GLU A 33 6.07 -0.23 1.80
C GLU A 33 4.58 -0.42 2.09
N ILE A 34 4.24 -1.21 3.10
CA ILE A 34 2.86 -1.34 3.60
C ILE A 34 2.31 0.00 4.08
N VAL A 35 3.11 0.83 4.74
CA VAL A 35 2.66 2.15 5.19
C VAL A 35 2.46 3.08 4.00
N ARG A 36 3.37 3.07 3.01
CA ARG A 36 3.24 3.84 1.76
C ARG A 36 1.96 3.46 1.03
N ARG A 37 1.75 2.16 0.74
CA ARG A 37 0.55 1.60 0.12
C ARG A 37 -0.71 1.89 0.91
N GLY A 38 -0.62 1.82 2.24
CA GLY A 38 -1.70 2.19 3.14
C GLY A 38 -2.17 3.62 2.86
N ARG A 39 -1.30 4.59 2.62
CA ARG A 39 -1.71 5.98 2.36
C ARG A 39 -2.23 6.23 0.94
N MET A 40 -2.16 5.26 0.03
CA MET A 40 -2.57 5.44 -1.35
C MET A 40 -4.10 5.45 -1.50
N PRO A 41 -4.64 6.24 -2.44
CA PRO A 41 -5.97 6.01 -2.98
C PRO A 41 -6.07 4.61 -3.58
N LEU A 42 -7.24 3.97 -3.46
CA LEU A 42 -7.44 2.60 -3.94
C LEU A 42 -7.05 2.42 -5.42
N GLY A 43 -7.35 3.41 -6.27
CA GLY A 43 -7.00 3.34 -7.69
C GLY A 43 -5.50 3.18 -7.91
N GLN A 44 -4.70 4.05 -7.28
CA GLN A 44 -3.23 3.99 -7.36
C GLN A 44 -2.68 2.70 -6.76
N LEU A 45 -3.28 2.20 -5.67
CA LEU A 45 -2.88 0.93 -5.08
C LEU A 45 -3.12 -0.23 -6.06
N LEU A 46 -4.28 -0.27 -6.71
CA LEU A 46 -4.59 -1.31 -7.70
C LEU A 46 -3.71 -1.19 -8.94
N ASP A 47 -3.31 0.03 -9.33
CA ASP A 47 -2.36 0.22 -10.41
C ASP A 47 -0.99 -0.40 -10.12
N GLU A 48 -0.56 -0.35 -8.86
CA GLU A 48 0.70 -0.94 -8.43
C GLU A 48 0.59 -2.46 -8.21
N LEU A 49 -0.52 -2.94 -7.64
CA LEU A 49 -0.69 -4.36 -7.31
C LEU A 49 -1.09 -5.22 -8.51
N ILE A 50 -1.80 -4.66 -9.49
CA ILE A 50 -2.33 -5.37 -10.65
C ILE A 50 -1.82 -4.70 -11.92
N ILE A 51 -0.67 -5.19 -12.39
CA ILE A 51 0.00 -4.70 -13.61
C ILE A 51 -0.85 -4.98 -14.85
N ASP A 52 -1.53 -6.12 -14.87
CA ASP A 52 -2.40 -6.51 -15.98
C ASP A 52 -3.67 -5.65 -16.00
N HIS A 53 -3.81 -4.88 -17.08
CA HIS A 53 -4.90 -3.93 -17.24
C HIS A 53 -6.28 -4.61 -17.21
N ASP A 54 -6.42 -5.79 -17.83
CA ASP A 54 -7.70 -6.48 -17.94
C ASP A 54 -8.09 -7.14 -16.61
N ALA A 55 -7.12 -7.69 -15.88
CA ALA A 55 -7.32 -8.18 -14.52
C ALA A 55 -7.76 -7.04 -13.58
N ARG A 56 -7.15 -5.87 -13.71
CA ARG A 56 -7.51 -4.68 -12.93
C ARG A 56 -8.90 -4.16 -13.29
N ARG A 57 -9.24 -4.15 -14.58
CA ARG A 57 -10.61 -3.82 -15.04
C ARG A 57 -11.63 -4.83 -14.50
N TYR A 58 -11.31 -6.11 -14.53
CA TYR A 58 -12.16 -7.16 -13.98
C TYR A 58 -12.37 -6.97 -12.46
N PHE A 59 -11.34 -6.59 -11.71
CA PHE A 59 -11.47 -6.28 -10.28
C PHE A 59 -12.54 -5.20 -10.02
N TYR A 60 -12.52 -4.09 -10.77
CA TYR A 60 -13.53 -3.03 -10.63
C TYR A 60 -14.94 -3.55 -10.90
N ILE A 61 -15.13 -4.32 -11.97
CA ILE A 61 -16.44 -4.91 -12.32
C ILE A 61 -16.91 -5.86 -11.22
N ALA A 62 -16.06 -6.81 -10.81
CA ALA A 62 -16.40 -7.84 -9.84
C ALA A 62 -16.67 -7.28 -8.44
N SER A 63 -15.99 -6.19 -8.06
CA SER A 63 -16.19 -5.50 -6.77
C SER A 63 -17.34 -4.49 -6.77
N GLY A 64 -17.92 -4.18 -7.94
CA GLY A 64 -18.93 -3.11 -8.09
C GLY A 64 -18.38 -1.69 -7.93
N LEU A 65 -17.06 -1.53 -7.95
CA LEU A 65 -16.39 -0.22 -7.86
C LEU A 65 -16.25 0.42 -9.25
N LYS A 66 -16.33 1.75 -9.31
CA LYS A 66 -16.00 2.47 -10.54
C LYS A 66 -14.48 2.58 -10.68
N ALA A 67 -13.97 2.22 -11.85
CA ALA A 67 -12.60 2.56 -12.21
C ALA A 67 -12.44 4.09 -12.21
N PRO A 68 -11.28 4.62 -11.77
CA PRO A 68 -11.01 6.04 -11.88
C PRO A 68 -11.11 6.46 -13.35
N GLU A 69 -11.74 7.61 -13.61
CA GLU A 69 -11.76 8.19 -14.95
C GLU A 69 -10.32 8.51 -15.33
N VAL A 70 -9.85 7.95 -16.45
CA VAL A 70 -8.54 8.30 -17.00
C VAL A 70 -8.68 9.74 -17.49
N GLU A 71 -8.20 10.70 -16.71
CA GLU A 71 -8.04 12.08 -17.16
C GLU A 71 -7.13 12.05 -18.40
N SER A 72 -7.71 12.41 -19.55
CA SER A 72 -7.06 12.40 -20.87
C SER A 72 -6.09 13.56 -21.03
#